data_AF-A0A538D6A7-F1
#
_entry.id   AF-A0A538D6A7-F1
#
_cell.length_a   1.000
_cell.length_b   1.000
_cell.length_c   1.000
_cell.angle_alpha   90.00
_cell.angle_beta   90.00
_cell.angle_gamma   90.00
#
_symmetry.space_group_name_H-M   'P 1'
#
loop_
_entity.id
_entity.type
_entity.pdbx_description
1 polymer ?
#
loop_
_entity_poly.entity_id
_entity_poly.type
_entity_poly.pdbx_seq_one_letter_code
_entity_poly.pdbx_strand_id
1 'polypeptide(L)'
;MLGHPVYWAGARSGTTYELTQTADGRIYIRYLPKGVRVGDQHANYLIVATYPVRNAYRAVQTAAKEKGAETFGIANGGKALVNSSAPTNVYFAYPRSDYQVEVFDPHPGRARSLVSSGKIRPLGS
;
A
#
# COMPACT_ATOMS: atom_id res chain seq x y z
N MET A 1 -16.49 -5.88 -12.93
CA MET A 1 -15.15 -6.28 -12.45
C MET A 1 -14.27 -5.06 -12.45
N LEU A 2 -13.52 -4.78 -11.38
CA LEU A 2 -12.43 -3.81 -11.46
C LEU A 2 -11.39 -4.41 -12.42
N GLY A 3 -11.09 -3.75 -13.54
CA GLY A 3 -10.15 -4.26 -14.56
C GLY A 3 -8.68 -4.25 -14.11
N HIS A 4 -8.44 -4.16 -12.80
CA HIS A 4 -7.12 -3.95 -12.20
C HIS A 4 -7.08 -4.45 -10.74
N PRO A 5 -5.89 -4.78 -10.20
CA PRO A 5 -5.77 -5.33 -8.86
C PRO A 5 -6.13 -4.32 -7.78
N VAL A 6 -6.62 -4.83 -6.65
CA VAL A 6 -6.80 -4.11 -5.39
C VAL A 6 -5.90 -4.76 -4.36
N TYR A 7 -4.94 -4.03 -3.82
CA TYR A 7 -4.12 -4.54 -2.71
C TYR A 7 -4.75 -4.20 -1.36
N TRP A 8 -4.59 -5.11 -0.40
CA TRP A 8 -5.08 -4.96 0.97
C TRP A 8 -4.25 -5.80 1.95
N ALA A 9 -4.41 -5.55 3.24
CA ALA A 9 -3.69 -6.23 4.33
C ALA A 9 -4.42 -7.47 4.89
N GLY A 10 -5.38 -8.02 4.14
CA GLY A 10 -6.23 -9.13 4.59
C GLY A 10 -7.31 -8.72 5.58
N ALA A 11 -8.15 -9.69 5.96
CA ALA A 11 -9.23 -9.47 6.90
C ALA A 11 -8.69 -9.34 8.34
N ARG A 12 -9.24 -8.42 9.11
CA ARG A 12 -8.98 -8.18 10.54
C ARG A 12 -10.31 -8.18 11.30
N SER A 13 -10.33 -8.89 12.42
CA SER A 13 -11.52 -8.94 13.28
C SER A 13 -11.89 -7.54 13.80
N GLY A 14 -13.19 -7.27 13.91
CA GLY A 14 -13.71 -6.01 14.43
C GLY A 14 -13.32 -4.77 13.63
N THR A 15 -13.00 -4.93 12.34
CA THR A 15 -12.59 -3.84 11.45
C THR A 15 -13.65 -3.60 10.39
N THR A 16 -14.04 -2.34 10.21
CA THR A 16 -14.80 -1.89 9.03
C THR A 16 -13.81 -1.48 7.96
N TYR A 17 -14.02 -1.93 6.72
CA TYR A 17 -13.19 -1.51 5.58
C TYR A 17 -13.92 -0.43 4.81
N GLU A 18 -13.23 0.67 4.57
CA GLU A 18 -13.70 1.70 3.66
C GLU A 18 -12.93 1.60 2.35
N LEU A 19 -13.67 1.53 1.25
CA LEU A 19 -13.15 1.53 -0.11
C LEU A 19 -13.44 2.88 -0.76
N THR A 20 -12.41 3.54 -1.24
CA THR A 20 -12.52 4.71 -2.12
C THR A 20 -11.92 4.38 -3.47
N GLN A 21 -12.67 4.63 -4.55
CA GLN A 21 -12.19 4.55 -5.92
C GLN A 21 -12.33 5.91 -6.59
N THR A 22 -11.24 6.42 -7.17
CA THR A 22 -11.25 7.67 -7.92
C THR A 22 -11.55 7.43 -9.40
N ALA A 23 -11.98 8.48 -10.12
CA ALA A 23 -12.27 8.40 -11.55
C ALA A 23 -11.06 7.96 -12.40
N ASP A 24 -9.84 8.24 -11.93
CA ASP A 24 -8.59 7.84 -12.59
C ASP A 24 -8.02 6.51 -12.06
N GLY A 25 -8.82 5.72 -11.35
CA GLY A 25 -8.52 4.33 -11.02
C GLY A 25 -7.64 4.12 -9.78
N ARG A 26 -7.37 5.16 -8.98
CA ARG A 26 -6.74 4.96 -7.67
C ARG A 26 -7.73 4.28 -6.75
N ILE A 27 -7.25 3.30 -6.00
CA ILE A 27 -8.05 2.56 -5.02
C ILE A 27 -7.39 2.68 -3.66
N TYR A 28 -8.19 2.97 -2.64
CA TYR A 28 -7.78 3.05 -1.25
C TYR A 28 -8.62 2.10 -0.42
N ILE A 29 -7.97 1.24 0.36
CA ILE A 29 -8.59 0.43 1.41
C ILE A 29 -8.14 0.97 2.76
N ARG A 30 -9.08 1.51 3.54
CA ARG A 30 -8.82 2.02 4.88
C ARG A 30 -9.42 1.09 5.93
N TYR A 31 -8.61 0.80 6.96
CA TYR A 31 -8.93 -0.14 8.04
C TYR A 31 -9.44 0.62 9.26
N LEU A 32 -10.77 0.75 9.39
CA LEU A 32 -11.42 1.49 10.45
C LEU A 32 -11.67 0.59 11.69
N PRO A 33 -11.12 0.94 12.87
CA PRO A 33 -11.41 0.22 14.10
C PRO A 33 -12.90 0.19 14.43
N LYS A 34 -13.31 -0.79 15.25
CA LYS A 34 -14.69 -0.91 15.75
C LYS A 34 -15.20 0.42 16.30
N GLY A 35 -16.37 0.85 15.82
CA GLY A 35 -17.03 2.08 16.26
C GLY A 35 -16.65 3.34 15.47
N VAL A 36 -15.62 3.28 14.60
CA VAL A 36 -15.31 4.37 13.67
C VAL A 36 -16.25 4.30 12.47
N ARG A 37 -16.83 5.44 12.11
CA ARG A 37 -17.74 5.55 10.96
C ARG A 37 -16.96 5.68 9.65
N VAL A 38 -17.53 5.15 8.58
CA VAL A 38 -17.09 5.45 7.22
C VAL A 38 -17.16 6.96 6.99
N GLY A 39 -16.14 7.51 6.31
CA GLY A 39 -15.99 8.94 6.07
C GLY A 39 -15.31 9.72 7.19
N ASP A 40 -14.86 9.06 8.27
CA ASP A 40 -14.08 9.72 9.32
C ASP A 40 -12.82 10.39 8.72
N GLN A 41 -12.50 11.62 9.11
CA GLN A 41 -11.43 12.41 8.49
C GLN A 41 -10.08 12.32 9.21
N HIS A 42 -9.96 11.57 10.30
CA HIS A 42 -8.70 11.45 11.02
C HIS A 42 -7.67 10.63 10.21
N ALA A 43 -6.42 11.11 10.16
CA ALA A 43 -5.32 10.48 9.44
C ALA A 43 -4.64 9.32 10.23
N ASN A 44 -5.41 8.57 11.02
CA ASN A 44 -4.87 7.67 12.05
C ASN A 44 -5.15 6.18 11.77
N TYR A 45 -5.32 5.80 10.51
CA TYR A 45 -5.72 4.45 10.13
C TYR A 45 -4.76 3.84 9.12
N LEU A 46 -4.62 2.50 9.15
CA LEU A 46 -3.92 1.79 8.09
C LEU A 46 -4.64 2.01 6.77
N ILE A 47 -3.89 2.43 5.76
CA ILE A 47 -4.36 2.59 4.39
C ILE A 47 -3.48 1.75 3.47
N VAL A 48 -4.12 0.99 2.58
CA VAL A 48 -3.46 0.35 1.45
C VAL A 48 -4.00 1.00 0.19
N ALA A 49 -3.13 1.70 -0.54
CA ALA A 49 -3.48 2.38 -1.78
C ALA A 49 -2.86 1.66 -2.97
N THR A 50 -3.63 1.49 -4.05
CA THR A 50 -3.18 0.94 -5.33
C THR A 50 -3.34 2.00 -6.40
N TYR A 51 -2.23 2.34 -7.06
CA TYR A 51 -2.17 3.41 -8.05
C TYR A 51 -1.89 2.84 -9.45
N PRO A 52 -2.68 3.21 -10.47
CA PRO A 52 -2.31 2.96 -11.86
C PRO A 52 -1.11 3.85 -12.22
N VAL A 53 0.05 3.23 -12.41
CA VAL A 53 1.31 3.87 -12.77
C VAL A 53 1.96 3.03 -13.86
N ARG A 54 1.99 3.55 -15.09
CA ARG A 54 2.64 2.85 -16.20
C ARG A 54 4.10 2.54 -15.85
N ASN A 55 4.52 1.30 -16.03
CA ASN A 55 5.83 0.80 -15.61
C ASN A 55 6.12 1.04 -14.11
N ALA A 56 5.15 0.81 -13.22
CA ALA A 56 5.26 1.06 -11.78
C ALA A 56 6.53 0.47 -11.15
N TYR A 57 6.97 -0.70 -11.59
CA TYR A 57 8.22 -1.30 -11.11
C TYR A 57 9.44 -0.42 -11.36
N ARG A 58 9.52 0.17 -12.56
CA ARG A 58 10.60 1.10 -12.92
C ARG A 58 10.48 2.39 -12.11
N ALA A 59 9.27 2.89 -11.88
CA ALA A 59 9.05 4.08 -11.04
C ALA A 59 9.56 3.85 -9.60
N VAL A 60 9.24 2.70 -9.00
CA VAL A 60 9.75 2.31 -7.67
C VAL A 60 11.28 2.14 -7.69
N GLN A 61 11.86 1.56 -8.75
CA GLN A 61 13.32 1.47 -8.90
C GLN A 61 14.00 2.83 -9.03
N THR A 62 13.33 3.84 -9.59
CA THR A 62 13.84 5.21 -9.66
C THR A 62 13.77 5.88 -8.28
N ALA A 63 12.62 5.82 -7.61
CA ALA A 63 12.44 6.36 -6.26
C ALA A 63 13.40 5.73 -5.24
N ALA A 64 13.74 4.45 -5.44
CA ALA A 64 14.74 3.73 -4.65
C ALA A 64 16.16 4.33 -4.71
N LYS A 65 16.44 5.26 -5.62
CA LYS A 65 17.74 5.95 -5.75
C LYS A 65 17.76 7.30 -5.04
N GLU A 66 16.62 7.76 -4.52
CA GLU A 66 16.53 9.03 -3.82
C GLU A 66 17.26 8.98 -2.48
N LYS A 67 17.74 10.15 -2.03
CA LYS A 67 18.40 10.28 -0.73
C LYS A 67 17.41 9.90 0.39
N GLY A 68 17.87 9.03 1.30
CA GLY A 68 17.05 8.57 2.42
C GLY A 68 16.12 7.40 2.08
N ALA A 69 16.12 6.90 0.83
CA ALA A 69 15.41 5.69 0.48
C ALA A 69 16.17 4.45 0.99
N GLU A 70 15.46 3.62 1.75
CA GLU A 70 15.91 2.28 2.15
C GLU A 70 15.05 1.25 1.42
N THR A 71 15.69 0.33 0.70
CA THR A 71 15.00 -0.67 -0.13
C THR A 71 15.07 -2.05 0.46
N PHE A 72 14.05 -2.86 0.20
CA PHE A 72 14.05 -4.28 0.52
C PHE A 72 13.28 -5.09 -0.54
N GLY A 73 13.66 -6.36 -0.69
CA GLY A 73 12.97 -7.29 -1.56
C GLY A 73 11.69 -7.82 -0.89
N ILE A 74 10.67 -8.08 -1.70
CA ILE A 74 9.48 -8.83 -1.30
C ILE A 74 9.32 -10.03 -2.23
N ALA A 75 8.37 -10.92 -1.92
CA ALA A 75 8.08 -12.12 -2.71
C ALA A 75 7.95 -11.83 -4.21
N ASN A 76 8.07 -12.86 -5.06
CA ASN A 76 7.88 -12.76 -6.52
C ASN A 76 8.75 -11.68 -7.20
N GLY A 77 9.92 -11.37 -6.65
CA GLY A 77 10.85 -10.37 -7.19
C GLY A 77 10.39 -8.92 -7.06
N GLY A 78 9.35 -8.67 -6.24
CA GLY A 78 8.91 -7.32 -5.95
C GLY A 78 9.98 -6.51 -5.21
N LYS A 79 9.94 -5.19 -5.41
CA LYS A 79 10.82 -4.25 -4.73
C LYS A 79 9.97 -3.28 -3.93
N ALA A 80 10.36 -3.06 -2.68
CA ALA A 80 9.76 -2.10 -1.77
C ALA A 80 10.79 -1.08 -1.30
N LEU A 81 10.33 0.10 -0.89
CA LEU A 81 11.14 1.13 -0.28
C LEU A 81 10.39 1.86 0.84
N VAL A 82 11.15 2.40 1.79
CA VAL A 82 10.73 3.40 2.77
C VAL A 82 11.67 4.60 2.62
N ASN A 83 11.14 5.82 2.68
CA ASN A 83 11.98 7.02 2.73
C ASN A 83 12.08 7.51 4.19
N SER A 84 13.27 7.87 4.67
CA SER A 84 13.47 8.38 6.03
C SER A 84 12.68 9.65 6.35
N SER A 85 12.31 10.44 5.34
CA SER A 85 11.41 11.60 5.48
C SER A 85 9.93 11.21 5.69
N ALA A 86 9.55 9.96 5.38
CA ALA A 86 8.19 9.45 5.48
C ALA A 86 8.18 7.99 5.99
N PRO A 87 8.64 7.72 7.24
CA PRO A 87 8.88 6.37 7.75
C PRO A 87 7.60 5.55 8.01
N THR A 88 6.44 6.18 7.91
CA THR A 88 5.10 5.57 8.01
C THR A 88 4.60 5.00 6.68
N ASN A 89 5.29 5.30 5.56
CA ASN A 89 4.88 4.89 4.22
C ASN A 89 5.87 3.88 3.62
N VAL A 90 5.32 2.82 3.04
CA VAL A 90 6.06 1.88 2.19
C VAL A 90 5.48 1.93 0.80
N TYR A 91 6.34 2.04 -0.21
CA TYR A 91 5.95 1.94 -1.62
C TYR A 91 6.54 0.66 -2.20
N PHE A 92 5.76 -0.10 -2.97
CA PHE A 92 6.27 -1.27 -3.67
C PHE A 92 5.59 -1.51 -5.01
N ALA A 93 6.25 -2.29 -5.86
CA ALA A 93 5.70 -2.79 -7.10
C ALA A 93 6.35 -4.13 -7.48
N TYR A 94 5.70 -4.88 -8.36
CA TYR A 94 6.19 -6.15 -8.89
C TYR A 94 6.71 -6.00 -10.33
N PRO A 95 7.64 -6.85 -10.80
CA PRO A 95 8.10 -6.85 -12.17
C PRO A 95 6.94 -6.91 -13.18
N ARG A 96 7.01 -6.10 -14.24
CA ARG A 96 5.99 -5.97 -15.30
C ARG A 96 4.61 -5.46 -14.84
N SER A 97 4.50 -4.95 -13.61
CA SER A 97 3.27 -4.32 -13.12
C SER A 97 3.15 -2.86 -13.58
N ASP A 98 1.93 -2.47 -13.96
CA ASP A 98 1.49 -1.08 -14.12
C ASP A 98 0.81 -0.53 -12.85
N TYR A 99 1.04 -1.18 -11.70
CA TYR A 99 0.47 -0.78 -10.42
C TYR A 99 1.55 -0.62 -9.36
N GLN A 100 1.56 0.55 -8.74
CA GLN A 100 2.31 0.84 -7.52
C GLN A 100 1.37 0.69 -6.33
N VAL A 101 1.88 0.13 -5.23
CA VAL A 101 1.14 0.02 -3.99
C VAL A 101 1.83 0.87 -2.94
N GLU A 102 1.05 1.64 -2.20
CA GLU A 102 1.46 2.37 -1.01
C GLU A 102 0.77 1.76 0.22
N VAL A 103 1.52 1.63 1.30
CA VAL A 103 1.02 1.16 2.59
C VAL A 103 1.41 2.18 3.63
N PHE A 104 0.41 2.80 4.23
CA PHE A 104 0.56 3.75 5.32
C PHE A 104 0.09 3.11 6.63
N ASP A 105 0.89 3.25 7.69
CA ASP A 105 0.42 3.02 9.07
C ASP A 105 0.94 4.17 9.94
N PRO A 106 0.11 4.78 10.80
CA PRO A 106 0.53 5.90 11.65
C PRO A 106 1.67 5.52 12.63
N HIS A 107 1.86 4.22 12.91
CA HIS A 107 2.98 3.75 13.72
C HIS A 107 4.17 3.41 12.81
N PRO A 108 5.32 4.11 12.94
CA PRO A 108 6.52 3.82 12.17
C PRO A 108 6.90 2.33 12.21
N GLY A 109 7.28 1.78 11.07
CA GLY A 109 7.69 0.38 10.95
C GLY A 109 6.55 -0.64 10.81
N ARG A 110 5.29 -0.30 11.15
CA ARG A 110 4.16 -1.23 10.94
C ARG A 110 3.89 -1.49 9.47
N ALA A 111 3.86 -0.45 8.63
CA ALA A 111 3.74 -0.60 7.19
C ALA A 111 4.83 -1.53 6.62
N ARG A 112 6.09 -1.32 7.03
CA ARG A 112 7.23 -2.14 6.63
C ARG A 112 7.04 -3.60 7.05
N SER A 113 6.64 -3.85 8.29
CA SER A 113 6.37 -5.20 8.80
C SER A 113 5.27 -5.92 8.00
N LEU A 114 4.19 -5.22 7.64
CA LEU A 114 3.12 -5.80 6.82
C LEU A 114 3.60 -6.18 5.42
N VAL A 115 4.39 -5.31 4.79
CA VAL A 115 4.91 -5.53 3.44
C VAL A 115 5.98 -6.63 3.43
N SER A 116 6.95 -6.60 4.36
CA SER A 116 8.02 -7.60 4.42
C SER A 116 7.53 -8.99 4.82
N SER A 117 6.43 -9.09 5.58
CA SER A 117 5.80 -10.37 5.94
C SER A 117 4.84 -10.93 4.87
N GLY A 118 4.68 -10.24 3.74
CA GLY A 118 3.76 -10.68 2.67
C GLY A 118 2.28 -10.64 3.06
N LYS A 119 1.91 -9.80 4.04
CA LYS A 119 0.50 -9.61 4.45
C LYS A 119 -0.26 -8.69 3.51
N ILE A 120 0.43 -7.87 2.72
CA ILE A 120 -0.18 -7.03 1.68
C ILE A 120 -0.28 -7.83 0.38
N ARG A 121 -1.49 -8.10 -0.08
CA ARG A 121 -1.76 -9.02 -1.21
C ARG A 121 -2.88 -8.47 -2.09
N PRO A 122 -2.98 -8.90 -3.35
CA PRO A 122 -4.17 -8.65 -4.16
C PRO A 122 -5.43 -9.26 -3.50
N LEU A 123 -6.57 -8.63 -3.69
CA LEU A 123 -7.86 -9.19 -3.28
C LEU A 123 -8.19 -10.41 -4.15
N GLY A 124 -8.52 -11.54 -3.52
CA GLY A 124 -8.83 -12.79 -4.21
C GLY A 124 -7.62 -13.70 -4.50
N SER A 125 -6.43 -13.37 -3.99
CA SER A 125 -5.23 -14.24 -4.04
C SER A 125 -5.15 -15.26 -2.92
#